data_AF-A0A7S1GQK2-F1
#
_entry.id   AF-A0A7S1GQK2-F1
#
_cell.length_a   1.000
_cell.length_b   1.000
_cell.length_c   1.000
_cell.angle_alpha   90.00
_cell.angle_beta   90.00
_cell.angle_gamma   90.00
#
_symmetry.space_group_name_H-M   'P 1'
#
loop_
_entity.id
_entity.type
_entity.pdbx_description
1 polymer ?
#
loop_
_entity_poly.entity_id
_entity_poly.type
_entity_poly.pdbx_seq_one_letter_code
_entity_poly.pdbx_strand_id
1 'polypeptide(L)'
;ERQATFLWQVSGARFDEQDFLQEGLQKYLKFLKLRAQAKAANVILVPTYQIDLMWHTHILTSIDRYNQDCVAIMGSTLHHDDSLNDRSEGGLLDRSFQATVELWRSAY
;
A
#
# COMPACT_ATOMS: atom_id res chain seq x y z
N GLU A 1 -6.24 12.30 14.44
CA GLU A 1 -7.20 12.53 13.33
C GLU A 1 -6.96 11.64 12.10
N ARG A 2 -5.75 11.57 11.53
CA ARG A 2 -5.46 10.78 10.31
C ARG A 2 -5.76 9.29 10.43
N GLN A 3 -5.23 8.64 11.47
CA GLN A 3 -5.47 7.22 11.71
C GLN A 3 -6.94 6.91 12.02
N ALA A 4 -7.70 7.85 12.61
CA ALA A 4 -9.13 7.66 12.85
C ALA A 4 -9.94 7.64 11.54
N THR A 5 -9.59 8.52 10.58
CA THR A 5 -10.23 8.51 9.25
C THR A 5 -9.91 7.23 8.50
N PHE A 6 -8.67 6.76 8.56
CA PHE A 6 -8.28 5.49 7.97
C PHE A 6 -9.06 4.32 8.58
N LEU A 7 -9.12 4.22 9.91
CA LEU A 7 -9.86 3.16 10.61
C LEU A 7 -11.34 3.12 10.20
N TRP A 8 -11.98 4.28 10.01
CA TRP A 8 -13.35 4.35 9.49
C TRP A 8 -13.49 3.81 8.05
N GLN A 9 -12.51 4.07 7.18
CA GLN A 9 -12.53 3.55 5.80
C GLN A 9 -12.39 2.02 5.73
N VAL A 10 -11.71 1.43 6.73
CA VAL A 10 -11.47 -0.02 6.80
C VAL A 10 -12.39 -0.75 7.78
N SER A 11 -13.37 -0.07 8.40
CA SER A 11 -14.29 -0.67 9.37
C SER A 11 -15.57 -1.24 8.75
N GLY A 12 -15.68 -1.25 7.42
CA GLY A 12 -16.84 -1.81 6.72
C GLY A 12 -16.83 -3.34 6.74
N ALA A 13 -18.01 -3.98 6.72
CA ALA A 13 -18.16 -5.45 6.82
C ALA A 13 -17.29 -6.25 5.83
N ARG A 14 -16.98 -5.68 4.66
CA ARG A 14 -16.10 -6.30 3.67
C ARG A 14 -14.68 -6.56 4.18
N PHE A 15 -14.20 -5.77 5.13
CA PHE A 15 -12.88 -5.96 5.75
C PHE A 15 -12.87 -7.06 6.82
N ASP A 16 -14.03 -7.62 7.18
CA ASP A 16 -14.14 -8.81 8.03
C ASP A 16 -14.25 -10.11 7.20
N GLU A 17 -14.43 -10.00 5.88
CA GLU A 17 -14.56 -11.15 4.99
C GLU A 17 -13.21 -11.83 4.76
N GLN A 18 -13.11 -13.11 5.09
CA GLN A 18 -11.87 -13.87 5.00
C GLN A 18 -11.28 -13.89 3.58
N ASP A 19 -12.10 -14.08 2.55
CA ASP A 19 -11.66 -14.08 1.16
C ASP A 19 -11.09 -12.73 0.73
N PHE A 20 -11.70 -11.63 1.20
CA PHE A 20 -11.22 -10.28 0.95
C PHE A 20 -9.87 -10.05 1.63
N LEU A 21 -9.67 -10.53 2.86
CA LEU A 21 -8.39 -10.42 3.55
C LEU A 21 -7.29 -11.27 2.88
N GLN A 22 -7.63 -12.49 2.45
CA GLN A 22 -6.68 -13.35 1.73
C GLN A 22 -6.25 -12.73 0.40
N GLU A 23 -7.19 -12.17 -0.37
CA GLU A 23 -6.89 -11.43 -1.58
C GLU A 23 -6.02 -10.20 -1.29
N GLY A 24 -6.31 -9.49 -0.20
CA GLY A 24 -5.54 -8.33 0.25
C GLY A 24 -4.08 -8.67 0.55
N LEU A 25 -3.82 -9.81 1.20
CA LEU A 25 -2.46 -10.30 1.44
C LEU A 25 -1.71 -10.54 0.13
N GLN A 26 -2.36 -11.18 -0.85
CA GLN A 26 -1.74 -11.43 -2.17
C GLN A 26 -1.43 -10.12 -2.89
N LYS A 27 -2.37 -9.15 -2.84
CA LYS A 27 -2.17 -7.81 -3.42
C LYS A 27 -1.06 -7.04 -2.69
N TYR A 28 -0.95 -7.16 -1.38
CA TYR A 28 0.11 -6.51 -0.61
C TYR A 28 1.49 -7.05 -0.99
N LEU A 29 1.64 -8.36 -1.12
CA LEU A 29 2.90 -8.96 -1.59
C LEU A 29 3.27 -8.49 -3.01
N LYS A 30 2.28 -8.42 -3.92
CA LYS A 30 2.45 -7.83 -5.25
C LYS A 30 2.84 -6.35 -5.20
N PHE A 31 2.26 -5.59 -4.28
CA PHE A 31 2.57 -4.18 -4.07
C PHE A 31 4.03 -3.97 -3.61
N LEU A 32 4.52 -4.77 -2.65
CA LEU A 32 5.92 -4.73 -2.22
C LEU A 32 6.89 -5.05 -3.36
N LYS A 33 6.58 -6.05 -4.19
CA LYS A 33 7.38 -6.37 -5.39
C LYS A 33 7.36 -5.24 -6.42
N LEU A 34 6.20 -4.63 -6.63
CA LEU A 34 6.04 -3.50 -7.55
C LEU A 34 6.83 -2.27 -7.09
N ARG A 35 6.98 -2.08 -5.77
CA ARG A 35 7.73 -0.95 -5.18
C ARG A 35 9.17 -0.89 -5.66
N ALA A 36 9.83 -2.02 -5.88
CA ALA A 36 11.19 -2.05 -6.41
C ALA A 36 11.25 -1.44 -7.84
N GLN A 37 10.29 -1.77 -8.69
CA GLN A 37 10.18 -1.23 -10.04
C GLN A 37 9.80 0.26 -10.02
N ALA A 38 8.83 0.63 -9.18
CA ALA A 38 8.41 2.01 -9.01
C ALA A 38 9.55 2.92 -8.53
N LYS A 39 10.39 2.42 -7.61
CA LYS A 39 11.58 3.14 -7.14
C LYS A 39 12.57 3.42 -8.27
N ALA A 40 12.81 2.45 -9.16
CA ALA A 40 13.68 2.62 -10.31
C ALA A 40 13.12 3.63 -11.33
N ALA A 41 11.79 3.68 -11.47
CA ALA A 41 11.08 4.60 -12.37
C ALA A 41 10.71 5.96 -11.73
N ASN A 42 11.07 6.19 -10.46
CA ASN A 42 10.67 7.36 -9.67
C ASN A 42 9.15 7.60 -9.63
N VAL A 43 8.37 6.52 -9.54
CA VAL A 43 6.91 6.54 -9.45
C VAL A 43 6.45 6.44 -7.99
N ILE A 44 5.54 7.33 -7.59
CA ILE A 44 4.87 7.26 -6.29
C ILE A 44 3.79 6.18 -6.36
N LEU A 45 3.95 5.11 -5.59
CA LEU A 45 2.90 4.11 -5.45
C LEU A 45 1.87 4.53 -4.41
N VAL A 46 0.60 4.43 -4.79
CA VAL A 46 -0.55 4.70 -3.92
C VAL A 46 -1.31 3.40 -3.70
N PRO A 47 -1.38 2.87 -2.46
CA PRO A 47 -2.11 1.64 -2.18
C PRO A 47 -3.62 1.86 -2.21
N THR A 48 -4.38 0.79 -2.47
CA THR A 48 -5.81 0.76 -2.12
C THR A 48 -5.98 0.58 -0.61
N TYR A 49 -7.16 0.87 -0.06
CA TYR A 49 -7.42 0.64 1.37
C TYR A 49 -7.18 -0.80 1.83
N GLN A 50 -7.47 -1.79 0.98
CA GLN A 50 -7.21 -3.20 1.26
C GLN A 50 -5.70 -3.48 1.40
N ILE A 51 -4.88 -2.91 0.52
CA ILE A 51 -3.41 -3.03 0.57
C ILE A 51 -2.86 -2.26 1.76
N ASP A 52 -3.37 -1.05 2.01
CA ASP A 52 -2.92 -0.16 3.07
C ASP A 52 -3.20 -0.76 4.45
N LEU A 53 -4.35 -1.42 4.63
CA LEU A 53 -4.64 -2.20 5.85
C LEU A 53 -3.58 -3.28 6.10
N MET A 54 -3.27 -4.10 5.09
CA MET A 54 -2.25 -5.15 5.22
C MET A 54 -0.89 -4.56 5.58
N TRP A 55 -0.55 -3.41 4.99
CA TRP A 55 0.70 -2.73 5.25
C TRP A 55 0.76 -2.21 6.70
N HIS A 56 -0.30 -1.56 7.19
CA HIS A 56 -0.38 -1.09 8.58
C HIS A 56 -0.30 -2.25 9.55
N THR A 57 -1.04 -3.34 9.29
CA THR A 57 -0.98 -4.55 10.12
C THR A 57 0.44 -5.12 10.18
N HIS A 58 1.16 -5.15 9.05
CA HIS A 58 2.54 -5.65 9.01
C HIS A 58 3.48 -4.77 9.85
N ILE A 59 3.41 -3.45 9.72
CA ILE A 59 4.20 -2.50 10.52
C ILE A 59 3.91 -2.68 12.02
N LEU A 60 2.62 -2.73 12.39
CA LEU A 60 2.17 -2.78 13.78
C LEU A 60 2.44 -4.14 14.45
N THR A 61 2.53 -5.22 13.68
CA THR A 61 2.84 -6.55 14.22
C THR A 61 4.27 -6.64 14.73
N SER A 62 5.23 -6.13 13.97
CA SER A 62 6.64 -6.04 14.39
C SER A 62 7.42 -5.18 13.40
N ILE A 63 7.93 -4.04 13.86
CA ILE A 63 8.74 -3.14 13.02
C ILE A 63 10.03 -3.82 12.54
N ASP A 64 10.62 -4.68 13.37
CA ASP A 64 11.86 -5.39 13.03
C ASP A 64 11.63 -6.41 11.92
N ARG A 65 10.58 -7.23 12.03
CA ARG A 65 10.21 -8.19 10.97
C ARG A 65 9.79 -7.47 9.69
N TYR A 66 9.00 -6.41 9.82
CA TYR A 66 8.61 -5.57 8.68
C TYR A 66 9.83 -5.07 7.89
N ASN A 67 10.85 -4.55 8.57
CA ASN A 67 12.07 -4.08 7.92
C ASN A 67 12.84 -5.24 7.25
N GLN A 68 12.97 -6.38 7.92
CA GLN A 68 13.63 -7.57 7.38
C GLN A 68 12.92 -8.08 6.11
N ASP A 69 11.60 -8.18 6.15
CA ASP A 69 10.78 -8.63 5.04
C ASP A 69 10.83 -7.64 3.87
N CYS A 70 10.78 -6.33 4.13
CA CYS A 70 10.97 -5.32 3.08
C CYS A 70 12.36 -5.46 2.43
N VAL A 71 13.43 -5.58 3.21
CA VAL A 71 14.77 -5.78 2.66
C VAL A 71 14.84 -7.08 1.85
N ALA A 72 14.24 -8.16 2.32
CA ALA A 72 14.23 -9.44 1.61
C ALA A 72 13.44 -9.40 0.29
N ILE A 73 12.31 -8.68 0.24
CA ILE A 73 11.42 -8.65 -0.93
C ILE A 73 11.84 -7.60 -1.95
N MET A 74 12.21 -6.40 -1.51
CA MET A 74 12.46 -5.24 -2.38
C MET A 74 13.91 -4.70 -2.31
N GLY A 75 14.78 -5.29 -1.48
CA GLY A 75 16.18 -4.88 -1.36
C GLY A 75 16.41 -3.58 -0.58
N SER A 76 15.38 -2.97 0.01
CA SER A 76 15.51 -1.81 0.89
C SER A 76 14.39 -1.74 1.92
N THR A 77 14.57 -0.94 2.96
CA THR A 77 13.47 -0.57 3.86
C THR A 77 12.42 0.25 3.11
N LEU A 78 11.18 0.22 3.61
CA LEU A 78 10.08 1.01 3.10
C LEU A 78 9.55 1.90 4.24
N HIS A 79 9.76 3.21 4.12
CA HIS A 79 9.21 4.16 5.08
C HIS A 79 7.77 4.48 4.70
N HIS A 80 6.88 4.46 5.70
CA HIS A 80 5.51 4.88 5.54
C HIS A 80 5.42 6.41 5.68
N ASP A 81 5.13 7.11 4.58
CA ASP A 81 4.92 8.56 4.54
C ASP A 81 3.45 8.83 4.18
N ASP A 82 2.70 9.39 5.13
CA ASP A 82 1.28 9.71 5.00
C ASP A 82 1.02 11.21 4.82
N SER A 83 2.05 12.01 4.54
CA SER A 83 1.95 13.47 4.44
C SER A 83 0.98 13.92 3.33
N LEU A 84 0.91 13.16 2.23
CA LEU A 84 0.08 13.44 1.05
C LEU A 84 -1.39 13.04 1.30
N ASN A 85 -2.29 14.03 1.40
CA ASN A 85 -3.73 13.80 1.63
C ASN A 85 -4.65 14.54 0.66
N ASP A 86 -4.10 15.30 -0.27
CA ASP A 86 -4.90 15.96 -1.30
C ASP A 86 -5.47 14.91 -2.26
N ARG A 87 -6.77 14.67 -2.14
CA ARG A 87 -7.55 13.71 -2.93
C ARG A 87 -8.38 14.40 -4.00
N SER A 88 -8.11 15.67 -4.31
CA SER A 88 -8.77 16.35 -5.42
C SER A 88 -8.46 15.64 -6.74
N GLU A 89 -9.47 15.61 -7.61
CA GLU A 89 -9.32 15.07 -8.97
C GLU A 89 -8.22 15.83 -9.71
N GLY A 90 -7.33 15.09 -10.37
CA GLY A 90 -6.17 15.68 -11.03
C GLY A 90 -5.07 16.16 -10.08
N GLY A 91 -5.20 16.01 -8.76
CA GLY A 91 -4.16 16.29 -7.76
C GLY A 91 -3.00 15.29 -7.82
N LEU A 92 -1.95 15.51 -7.01
CA LEU A 92 -0.76 14.65 -7.02
C LEU A 92 -1.10 13.19 -6.66
N LEU A 93 -1.94 12.98 -5.64
CA LEU A 93 -2.30 11.65 -5.18
C LEU A 93 -3.14 10.90 -6.23
N ASP A 94 -4.09 11.58 -6.87
CA ASP A 94 -4.91 11.01 -7.94
C ASP A 94 -4.05 10.61 -9.15
N ARG A 95 -3.18 11.50 -9.65
CA ARG A 95 -2.24 11.16 -10.73
C ARG A 95 -1.30 10.01 -10.37
N SER A 96 -0.81 9.97 -9.13
CA SER A 96 0.05 8.90 -8.64
C SER A 96 -0.70 7.57 -8.52
N PHE A 97 -1.98 7.61 -8.17
CA PHE A 97 -2.84 6.44 -8.17
C PHE A 97 -3.05 5.91 -9.59
N GLN A 98 -3.30 6.77 -10.59
CA GLN A 98 -3.38 6.34 -11.99
C GLN A 98 -2.06 5.70 -12.47
N ALA A 99 -0.92 6.30 -12.16
CA ALA A 99 0.39 5.72 -12.46
C ALA A 99 0.60 4.36 -11.78
N THR A 100 0.09 4.20 -10.56
CA THR A 100 0.09 2.91 -9.84
C THR A 100 -0.74 1.87 -10.57
N VAL A 101 -1.92 2.24 -11.07
CA VAL A 101 -2.80 1.35 -11.85
C VAL A 101 -2.13 0.90 -13.15
N GLU A 102 -1.51 1.83 -13.88
CA GLU A 102 -0.79 1.53 -15.12
C GLU A 102 0.38 0.58 -14.88
N LEU A 103 1.20 0.87 -13.87
CA LEU A 103 2.34 0.02 -13.52
C LEU A 103 1.88 -1.37 -13.04
N TRP A 104 0.79 -1.43 -12.27
CA TRP A 104 0.20 -2.68 -11.83
C TRP A 104 -0.27 -3.55 -13.00
N ARG A 105 -0.99 -2.96 -13.97
CA ARG A 105 -1.46 -3.67 -15.18
C ARG A 105 -0.32 -4.16 -16.08
N SER A 106 0.79 -3.43 -16.10
CA SER A 106 1.98 -3.85 -16.85
C SER A 106 2.68 -5.04 -16.19
N ALA A 107 2.67 -5.11 -14.86
CA ALA A 107 3.36 -6.14 -14.10
C ALA A 107 2.54 -7.42 -13.84
N TYR A 108 1.21 -7.33 -13.79
CA TYR A 108 0.30 -8.41 -13.37
C TYR A 108 -0.99 -8.47 -14.20
#